data_AF-A0A7Z6XI47-F1
#
_entry.id   AF-A0A7Z6XI47-F1
#
_cell.length_a   1.000
_cell.length_b   1.000
_cell.length_c   1.000
_cell.angle_alpha   90.00
_cell.angle_beta   90.00
_cell.angle_gamma   90.00
#
_symmetry.space_group_name_H-M   'P 1'
#
loop_
_entity.id
_entity.type
_entity.pdbx_description
1 polymer ?
#
loop_
_entity_poly.entity_id
_entity_poly.type
_entity_poly.pdbx_seq_one_letter_code
_entity_poly.pdbx_strand_id
1 'polypeptide(L)'
;MELAEFYAGLLAAEIRIGSDPDFVEIVGNDGVRLAIRRDHGYAPPSWPRPEDSQQAHLRILVSRDDIDEAEREAISLGARPVDTGDSNSGPRDVRVYGDPAGHSFSLAVYPLPQD
;
A
#
# COMPACT_ATOMS: atom_id res chain seq x y z
N MET A 1 -9.23 -6.42 9.25
CA MET A 1 -7.94 -6.80 9.85
C MET A 1 -6.93 -7.03 8.75
N GLU A 2 -7.32 -7.73 7.68
CA GLU A 2 -6.53 -7.95 6.46
C GLU A 2 -5.71 -6.73 5.98
N LEU A 3 -6.29 -5.54 5.88
CA LEU A 3 -5.54 -4.34 5.47
C LEU A 3 -4.41 -3.96 6.44
N ALA A 4 -4.64 -4.13 7.75
CA ALA A 4 -3.63 -3.85 8.77
C ALA A 4 -2.53 -4.90 8.77
N GLU A 5 -2.89 -6.17 8.61
CA GLU A 5 -1.96 -7.28 8.45
C GLU A 5 -1.09 -7.13 7.21
N PHE A 6 -1.67 -6.66 6.10
CA PHE A 6 -0.96 -6.36 4.86
C PHE A 6 0.15 -5.32 5.08
N TYR A 7 -0.18 -4.13 5.59
CA TYR A 7 0.83 -3.07 5.77
C TYR A 7 1.80 -3.37 6.93
N ALA A 8 1.37 -4.11 7.95
CA ALA A 8 2.28 -4.58 9.00
C ALA A 8 3.31 -5.57 8.44
N GLY A 9 2.89 -6.52 7.61
CA GLY A 9 3.81 -7.43 6.91
C GLY A 9 4.76 -6.66 6.01
N LEU A 10 4.21 -5.87 5.08
CA LEU A 10 4.98 -5.18 4.03
C LEU A 10 5.99 -4.16 4.59
N LEU A 11 5.70 -3.54 5.74
CA LEU A 11 6.59 -2.57 6.38
C LEU A 11 7.46 -3.21 7.49
N ALA A 12 7.41 -4.54 7.65
CA ALA A 12 8.02 -5.24 8.78
C ALA A 12 7.71 -4.57 10.14
N ALA A 13 6.45 -4.22 10.34
CA ALA A 13 5.94 -3.39 11.42
C ALA A 13 5.03 -4.16 12.38
N GLU A 14 4.81 -3.58 13.57
CA GLU A 14 3.95 -4.16 14.60
C GLU A 14 2.53 -3.62 14.51
N ILE A 15 1.54 -4.50 14.67
CA ILE A 15 0.13 -4.09 14.86
C ILE A 15 -0.10 -3.78 16.34
N ARG A 16 -0.74 -2.63 16.60
CA ARG A 16 -1.26 -2.27 17.93
C ARG A 16 -2.76 -2.07 17.87
N ILE A 17 -3.46 -2.84 18.68
CA ILE A 17 -4.92 -2.77 18.82
C ILE A 17 -5.22 -2.00 20.10
N GLY A 18 -5.92 -0.88 19.96
CA GLY A 18 -6.37 -0.06 21.07
C GLY A 18 -7.73 -0.50 21.63
N SER A 19 -8.36 0.40 22.39
CA SER A 19 -9.73 0.18 22.91
C SER A 19 -10.83 0.43 21.88
N ASP A 20 -10.54 1.18 20.80
CA ASP A 20 -11.46 1.40 19.69
C ASP A 20 -11.33 0.22 18.68
N PRO A 21 -12.34 -0.67 18.56
CA PRO A 21 -12.26 -1.84 17.69
C PRO A 21 -12.26 -1.51 16.19
N ASP A 22 -12.60 -0.27 15.84
CA ASP A 22 -12.58 0.23 14.47
C ASP A 22 -11.28 0.97 14.15
N PHE A 23 -10.30 1.00 15.06
CA PHE A 23 -9.03 1.69 14.86
C PHE A 23 -7.83 0.81 15.19
N VAL A 24 -6.95 0.63 14.22
CA VAL A 24 -5.73 -0.19 14.33
C VAL A 24 -4.52 0.65 13.94
N GLU A 25 -3.48 0.62 14.77
CA GLU A 25 -2.21 1.28 14.49
C GLU A 25 -1.19 0.25 13.99
N ILE A 26 -0.34 0.68 13.04
CA ILE A 26 0.81 -0.03 12.52
C ILE A 26 2.03 0.83 12.86
N VAL A 27 2.95 0.26 13.65
CA VAL A 27 4.13 0.96 14.15
C VAL A 27 5.36 0.31 13.55
N GLY A 28 5.97 1.01 12.59
CA GLY A 28 7.22 0.62 11.96
C GLY A 28 8.44 1.20 12.67
N ASN A 29 9.60 0.96 12.07
CA ASN A 29 10.86 1.51 12.52
C ASN A 29 10.96 3.03 12.23
N ASP A 30 11.94 3.68 12.84
CA ASP A 30 12.32 5.07 12.53
C ASP A 30 11.19 6.10 12.59
N GLY A 31 10.19 5.85 13.46
CA GLY A 31 9.07 6.77 13.70
C GLY A 31 7.91 6.64 12.71
N VAL A 32 7.93 5.67 11.79
CA VAL A 32 6.81 5.38 10.88
C VAL A 32 5.60 4.92 11.69
N ARG A 33 4.47 5.62 11.50
CA ARG A 33 3.16 5.24 12.04
C ARG A 33 2.10 5.39 10.97
N LEU A 34 1.38 4.30 10.72
CA LEU A 34 0.20 4.26 9.88
C LEU A 34 -0.97 3.82 10.73
N ALA A 35 -2.16 4.38 10.51
CA ALA A 35 -3.35 3.94 11.20
C ALA A 35 -4.46 3.68 10.20
N ILE A 36 -5.22 2.62 10.46
CA ILE A 36 -6.36 2.20 9.64
C ILE A 36 -7.61 2.34 10.51
N ARG A 37 -8.60 3.05 9.97
CA ARG A 37 -9.93 3.14 10.54
C ARG A 37 -10.90 2.34 9.69
N ARG A 38 -11.74 1.51 10.30
CA ARG A 38 -12.88 0.88 9.63
C ARG A 38 -13.90 1.97 9.30
N ASP A 39 -14.17 2.13 8.00
CA ASP A 39 -15.32 2.87 7.52
C ASP A 39 -16.41 1.86 7.13
N HIS A 40 -17.56 1.93 7.81
CA HIS A 40 -18.69 1.03 7.59
C HIS A 40 -19.43 1.32 6.28
N GLY A 41 -19.21 2.51 5.68
CA GLY A 41 -19.73 2.89 4.36
C GLY A 41 -18.75 2.65 3.21
N TYR A 42 -17.59 2.06 3.49
CA TYR A 42 -16.53 1.90 2.49
C TYR A 42 -16.99 1.04 1.29
N ALA A 43 -16.80 1.60 0.10
CA ALA A 43 -16.88 0.89 -1.16
C ALA A 43 -15.50 0.93 -1.85
N PRO A 44 -14.96 -0.22 -2.30
CA PRO A 44 -13.68 -0.24 -3.01
C PRO A 44 -13.64 0.72 -4.20
N PRO A 45 -12.48 1.33 -4.51
CA PRO A 45 -12.33 2.11 -5.73
C PRO A 45 -12.69 1.30 -6.98
N SER A 46 -13.61 1.82 -7.78
CA SER A 46 -13.84 1.38 -9.15
C SER A 46 -13.30 2.42 -10.12
N TRP A 47 -12.74 2.01 -11.25
CA TRP A 47 -12.35 2.94 -12.31
C TRP A 47 -13.33 2.85 -13.49
N PRO A 48 -13.71 3.97 -14.14
CA PRO A 48 -13.55 5.36 -13.71
C PRO A 48 -14.60 5.74 -12.63
N ARG A 49 -14.20 6.50 -11.60
CA ARG A 49 -15.07 6.82 -10.46
C ARG A 49 -16.07 7.94 -10.76
N PRO A 50 -17.36 7.75 -10.44
CA PRO A 50 -18.28 8.80 -10.06
C PRO A 50 -18.26 8.93 -8.53
N GLU A 51 -17.66 10.00 -8.03
CA GLU A 51 -18.04 10.69 -6.78
C GLU A 51 -17.55 10.06 -5.44
N ASP A 52 -16.81 10.86 -4.67
CA ASP A 52 -16.53 10.74 -3.22
C ASP A 52 -15.78 9.52 -2.68
N SER A 53 -14.46 9.53 -2.85
CA SER A 53 -13.57 8.89 -1.87
C SER A 53 -12.23 9.59 -1.84
N GLN A 54 -11.95 10.24 -0.72
CA GLN A 54 -10.65 10.85 -0.42
C GLN A 54 -9.59 9.74 -0.43
N GLN A 55 -8.81 9.63 -1.50
CA GLN A 55 -7.74 8.64 -1.57
C GLN A 55 -6.43 9.29 -1.13
N ALA A 56 -6.00 9.00 0.09
CA ALA A 56 -4.58 9.09 0.38
C ALA A 56 -3.86 8.06 -0.49
N HIS A 57 -2.85 8.50 -1.25
CA HIS A 57 -1.98 7.61 -2.00
C HIS A 57 -0.70 7.37 -1.19
N LEU A 58 -0.41 6.11 -0.90
CA LEU A 58 0.83 5.73 -0.23
C LEU A 58 1.90 5.42 -1.27
N ARG A 59 3.07 6.02 -1.10
CA ARG A 59 4.29 5.69 -1.86
C ARG A 59 5.31 5.10 -0.91
N ILE A 60 5.60 3.82 -1.09
CA ILE A 60 6.58 3.08 -0.31
C ILE A 60 7.90 3.10 -1.08
N LEU A 61 8.94 3.61 -0.43
CA LEU A 61 10.26 3.74 -1.01
C LEU A 61 11.07 2.47 -0.74
N VAL A 62 11.65 1.92 -1.79
CA VAL A 62 12.47 0.70 -1.77
C VAL A 62 13.83 0.99 -2.38
N SER A 63 14.85 0.22 -2.01
CA SER A 63 16.12 0.29 -2.73
C SER A 63 15.94 -0.21 -4.17
N ARG A 64 16.85 0.17 -5.07
CA ARG A 64 16.82 -0.31 -6.46
C ARG A 64 16.94 -1.83 -6.55
N ASP A 65 17.76 -2.42 -5.68
CA ASP A 65 18.08 -3.84 -5.72
C ASP A 65 16.96 -4.69 -5.10
N ASP A 66 16.09 -4.09 -4.27
CA ASP A 66 15.04 -4.79 -3.54
C ASP A 66 13.66 -4.71 -4.20
N ILE A 67 13.47 -3.90 -5.26
CA ILE A 67 12.13 -3.65 -5.81
C ILE A 67 11.43 -4.92 -6.33
N ASP A 68 12.18 -5.90 -6.84
CA ASP A 68 11.64 -7.19 -7.29
C ASP A 68 11.26 -8.12 -6.13
N GLU A 69 11.97 -8.04 -5.00
CA GLU A 69 11.57 -8.76 -3.79
C GLU A 69 10.35 -8.09 -3.14
N ALA A 70 10.36 -6.76 -3.04
CA ALA A 70 9.24 -5.99 -2.51
C ALA A 70 7.94 -6.21 -3.30
N GLU A 71 8.01 -6.34 -4.63
CA GLU A 71 6.84 -6.74 -5.44
C GLU A 71 6.36 -8.14 -5.07
N ARG A 72 7.26 -9.13 -4.99
CA ARG A 72 6.90 -10.51 -4.63
C ARG A 72 6.26 -10.58 -3.25
N GLU A 73 6.83 -9.87 -2.28
CA GLU A 73 6.29 -9.77 -0.94
C GLU A 73 4.90 -9.12 -0.95
N ALA A 74 4.74 -7.96 -1.59
CA ALA A 74 3.46 -7.27 -1.67
C ALA A 74 2.37 -8.16 -2.29
N ILE A 75 2.67 -8.85 -3.40
CA ILE A 75 1.73 -9.79 -4.05
C ILE A 75 1.41 -10.95 -3.11
N SER A 76 2.40 -11.51 -2.42
CA SER A 76 2.19 -12.63 -1.48
C SER A 76 1.29 -12.25 -0.30
N LEU A 77 1.32 -10.98 0.11
CA LEU A 77 0.50 -10.42 1.18
C LEU A 77 -0.90 -9.99 0.71
N GLY A 78 -1.19 -10.05 -0.60
CA GLY A 78 -2.51 -9.79 -1.16
C GLY A 78 -2.63 -8.53 -2.03
N ALA A 79 -1.52 -7.85 -2.35
CA ALA A 79 -1.54 -6.76 -3.32
C ALA A 79 -1.92 -7.26 -4.72
N ARG A 80 -2.67 -6.43 -5.45
CA ARG A 80 -3.13 -6.73 -6.81
C ARG A 80 -2.53 -5.72 -7.79
N PRO A 81 -1.80 -6.14 -8.84
CA PRO A 81 -1.30 -5.21 -9.85
C PRO A 81 -2.45 -4.39 -10.46
N VAL A 82 -2.25 -3.08 -10.57
CA VAL A 82 -3.20 -2.22 -11.30
C VAL A 82 -2.73 -2.13 -12.74
N ASP A 83 -3.60 -2.52 -13.67
CA ASP A 83 -3.31 -2.39 -15.10
C ASP A 83 -3.48 -0.94 -15.54
N THR A 84 -2.37 -0.20 -15.64
CA THR A 84 -2.35 1.21 -16.07
C THR A 84 -2.21 1.38 -17.59
N GLY A 85 -2.40 0.32 -18.40
CA GLY A 85 -2.24 0.38 -19.86
C GLY A 85 -0.78 0.35 -20.32
N ASP A 86 0.09 1.04 -19.58
CA ASP A 86 1.52 0.75 -19.51
C ASP A 86 1.70 -0.31 -18.42
N SER A 87 1.45 -1.58 -18.73
CA SER A 87 1.51 -2.69 -17.77
C SER A 87 2.83 -2.68 -16.96
N ASN A 88 2.81 -3.07 -15.67
CA ASN A 88 3.98 -3.20 -14.75
C ASN A 88 5.10 -4.14 -15.25
N SER A 89 5.12 -4.45 -16.55
CA SER A 89 6.04 -5.32 -17.26
C SER A 89 7.30 -4.52 -17.66
N GLY A 90 8.36 -4.59 -16.85
CA GLY A 90 9.69 -4.05 -17.17
C GLY A 90 10.39 -3.43 -15.96
N PRO A 91 11.71 -3.13 -16.05
CA PRO A 91 12.44 -2.44 -14.98
C PRO A 91 11.90 -1.02 -14.85
N ARG A 92 10.94 -0.83 -13.95
CA ARG A 92 10.41 0.48 -13.58
C ARG A 92 10.81 0.84 -12.17
N ASP A 93 11.17 2.11 -12.04
CA ASP A 93 11.43 2.74 -10.75
C ASP A 93 10.14 3.01 -9.96
N VAL A 94 8.96 2.69 -10.53
CA VAL A 94 7.64 2.78 -9.88
C VAL A 94 6.74 1.63 -10.36
N ARG A 95 6.07 0.95 -9.42
CA ARG A 95 5.06 -0.09 -9.68
C ARG A 95 3.81 0.19 -8.85
N VAL A 96 2.62 0.08 -9.44
CA VAL A 96 1.34 0.44 -8.80
C VAL A 96 0.49 -0.80 -8.53
N TYR A 97 -0.11 -0.86 -7.34
CA TYR A 97 -0.96 -1.96 -6.89
C TYR A 97 -2.19 -1.44 -6.13
N GLY A 98 -3.20 -2.29 -6.04
CA GLY A 98 -4.28 -2.17 -5.06
C GLY A 98 -3.94 -3.00 -3.82
N ASP A 99 -4.11 -2.42 -2.64
CA ASP A 99 -4.07 -3.14 -1.37
C ASP A 99 -5.31 -4.06 -1.21
N PRO A 100 -5.43 -4.88 -0.15
CA PRO A 100 -6.58 -5.77 0.03
C PRO A 100 -7.95 -5.07 0.11
N ALA A 101 -7.99 -3.80 0.52
CA ALA A 101 -9.21 -3.00 0.49
C ALA A 101 -9.47 -2.38 -0.90
N GLY A 102 -8.47 -2.38 -1.78
CA GLY A 102 -8.52 -1.85 -3.13
C GLY A 102 -7.91 -0.47 -3.29
N HIS A 103 -7.34 0.14 -2.23
CA HIS A 103 -6.71 1.46 -2.37
C HIS A 103 -5.42 1.35 -3.17
N SER A 104 -5.17 2.35 -4.03
CA SER A 104 -3.93 2.40 -4.79
C SER A 104 -2.73 2.78 -3.92
N PHE A 105 -1.63 2.05 -4.07
CA PHE A 105 -0.32 2.41 -3.53
C PHE A 105 0.78 2.12 -4.56
N SER A 106 1.96 2.72 -4.37
CA SER A 106 3.12 2.52 -5.25
C SER A 106 4.34 2.04 -4.49
N LEU A 107 5.07 1.08 -5.07
CA LEU A 107 6.48 0.82 -4.74
C LEU A 107 7.34 1.70 -5.64
N ALA A 108 8.34 2.40 -5.09
CA ALA A 108 9.22 3.24 -5.89
C ALA A 108 10.68 3.22 -5.41
N VAL A 109 11.62 3.24 -6.35
CA VAL A 109 13.06 3.23 -6.06
C VAL A 109 13.50 4.54 -5.41
N TYR A 110 14.34 4.43 -4.38
CA TYR A 110 15.07 5.54 -3.74
C TYR A 110 16.59 5.43 -4.01
N PRO A 111 17.32 6.55 -4.20
CA PRO A 111 16.81 7.92 -4.31
C PRO A 111 15.93 8.07 -5.55
N LEU A 112 14.91 8.92 -5.44
CA LEU A 112 14.06 9.26 -6.59
C LEU A 112 14.97 9.81 -7.70
N PRO A 113 14.73 9.45 -8.97
CA PRO A 113 15.41 10.10 -10.10
C PRO A 113 15.28 11.62 -9.94
N GLN A 114 16.37 12.34 -10.22
CA GLN A 114 16.26 13.79 -10.38
C GLN A 114 15.43 14.04 -11.64
N ASP A 115 14.32 14.77 -11.51
CA ASP A 115 13.49 15.21 -12.64
C ASP A 115 14.30 16.04 -13.65
#